data_AF-A0A1G7JD04-F1
#
_entry.id   AF-A0A1G7JD04-F1
#
_cell.length_a   1.000
_cell.length_b   1.000
_cell.length_c   1.000
_cell.angle_alpha   90.00
_cell.angle_beta   90.00
_cell.angle_gamma   90.00
#
_symmetry.space_group_name_H-M   'P 1'
#
loop_
_entity.id
_entity.type
_entity.pdbx_description
1 polymer ?
#
loop_
_entity_poly.entity_id
_entity_poly.type
_entity_poly.pdbx_seq_one_letter_code
_entity_poly.pdbx_strand_id
1 'polypeptide(L)'
;MSYSAFTDAEMNLCRNAVESAEYVRVAARSVVKVLQDTFAKPHPTRHWGVKLDISDNDVFLLETPFGKGKGRLDLHIDATGTVGRYVILKELTDSKDETSMREVWAFKVSRDGVISHGDNGEHSFDLHGFDEEDWKGRLAQSIFYAIARSVPGTDHRSRME
;
A
#
# COMPACT_ATOMS: atom_id res chain seq x y z
N MET A 1 -1.27 -10.04 30.54
CA MET A 1 -1.72 -10.33 29.17
C MET A 1 -2.38 -11.70 29.18
N SER A 2 -3.66 -11.80 28.82
CA SER A 2 -4.31 -13.08 28.54
C SER A 2 -4.53 -13.18 27.04
N TYR A 3 -4.14 -14.30 26.45
CA TYR A 3 -4.42 -14.61 25.05
C TYR A 3 -5.73 -15.38 24.98
N SER A 4 -6.66 -14.94 24.12
CA SER A 4 -7.91 -15.67 23.84
C SER A 4 -7.65 -16.84 22.89
N ALA A 5 -8.41 -17.93 23.04
CA ALA A 5 -8.41 -19.01 22.07
C ALA A 5 -9.04 -18.54 20.75
N PHE A 6 -8.52 -19.02 19.63
CA PHE A 6 -9.14 -18.81 18.31
C PHE A 6 -10.44 -19.61 18.19
N THR A 7 -11.42 -19.02 17.52
CA THR A 7 -12.70 -19.64 17.16
C THR A 7 -12.53 -20.65 16.03
N ASP A 8 -13.47 -21.59 15.90
CA ASP A 8 -13.51 -22.52 14.76
C ASP A 8 -13.62 -21.81 13.41
N ALA A 9 -14.28 -20.65 13.37
CA ALA A 9 -14.36 -19.80 12.18
C ALA A 9 -12.97 -19.28 11.77
N GLU A 10 -12.19 -18.73 12.71
CA GLU A 10 -10.83 -18.24 12.46
C GLU A 10 -9.88 -19.38 12.04
N MET A 11 -10.02 -20.55 12.65
CA MET A 11 -9.23 -21.73 12.26
C MET A 11 -9.57 -22.22 10.85
N ASN A 12 -10.84 -22.17 10.45
CA ASN A 12 -11.26 -22.54 9.10
C ASN A 12 -10.80 -21.51 8.04
N LEU A 13 -10.76 -20.22 8.38
CA LEU A 13 -10.18 -19.18 7.51
C LEU A 13 -8.70 -19.46 7.23
N CYS A 14 -7.94 -19.87 8.24
CA CYS A 14 -6.53 -20.22 8.10
C CYS A 14 -6.28 -21.41 7.15
N ARG A 15 -7.15 -22.43 7.17
CA ARG A 15 -7.00 -23.62 6.31
C ARG A 15 -7.10 -23.31 4.81
N ASN A 16 -7.89 -22.31 4.44
CA ASN A 16 -8.05 -21.86 3.05
C ASN A 16 -7.17 -20.65 2.70
N ALA A 17 -6.30 -20.22 3.62
CA ALA A 17 -5.56 -18.98 3.51
C ALA A 17 -4.48 -19.00 2.42
N VAL A 18 -3.91 -20.17 2.10
CA VAL A 18 -2.84 -20.27 1.08
C VAL A 18 -3.38 -20.00 -0.32
N GLU A 19 -4.50 -20.63 -0.70
CA GLU A 19 -5.12 -20.38 -2.00
C GLU A 19 -5.66 -18.94 -2.07
N SER A 20 -6.29 -18.48 -0.98
CA SER A 20 -6.80 -17.11 -0.87
C SER A 20 -5.69 -16.06 -0.97
N ALA A 21 -4.52 -16.33 -0.38
CA ALA A 21 -3.34 -15.49 -0.47
C ALA A 21 -2.83 -15.35 -1.90
N GLU A 22 -2.85 -16.42 -2.70
CA GLU A 22 -2.42 -16.35 -4.09
C GLU A 22 -3.38 -15.51 -4.94
N TYR A 23 -4.70 -15.62 -4.75
CA TYR A 23 -5.64 -14.72 -5.44
C TYR A 23 -5.42 -13.25 -5.07
N VAL A 24 -5.20 -12.97 -3.78
CA VAL A 24 -4.88 -11.62 -3.30
C VAL A 24 -3.57 -11.12 -3.91
N ARG A 25 -2.53 -11.96 -4.00
CA ARG A 25 -1.26 -11.60 -4.67
C ARG A 25 -1.47 -11.25 -6.14
N VAL A 26 -2.29 -12.02 -6.86
CA VAL A 26 -2.61 -11.73 -8.27
C VAL A 26 -3.34 -10.39 -8.41
N ALA A 27 -4.31 -10.11 -7.54
CA ALA A 27 -5.01 -8.82 -7.51
C ALA A 27 -4.03 -7.67 -7.19
N ALA A 28 -3.23 -7.82 -6.14
CA ALA A 28 -2.21 -6.87 -5.70
C ALA A 28 -1.20 -6.54 -6.81
N ARG A 29 -0.71 -7.54 -7.54
CA ARG A 29 0.19 -7.36 -8.69
C ARG A 29 -0.47 -6.58 -9.82
N SER A 30 -1.76 -6.84 -10.07
CA SER A 30 -2.54 -6.07 -11.04
C SER A 30 -2.61 -4.59 -10.65
N VAL A 31 -2.82 -4.28 -9.36
CA VAL A 31 -2.78 -2.90 -8.85
C VAL A 31 -1.41 -2.26 -9.12
N VAL A 32 -0.31 -2.94 -8.78
CA VAL A 32 1.05 -2.40 -8.97
C VAL A 32 1.36 -2.14 -10.44
N LYS A 33 0.93 -3.04 -11.34
CA LYS A 33 1.08 -2.83 -12.78
C LYS A 33 0.31 -1.59 -13.25
N VAL A 34 -0.93 -1.40 -12.78
CA VAL A 34 -1.72 -0.21 -13.08
C VAL A 34 -1.06 1.06 -12.54
N LEU A 35 -0.44 1.01 -11.36
CA LEU A 35 0.34 2.12 -10.80
C LEU A 35 1.58 2.42 -11.66
N GLN A 36 2.31 1.40 -12.10
CA GLN A 36 3.45 1.53 -12.99
C GLN A 36 3.04 2.24 -14.28
N ASP A 37 1.98 1.77 -14.94
CA ASP A 37 1.43 2.36 -16.15
C ASP A 37 0.97 3.80 -15.91
N THR A 38 0.38 4.08 -14.75
CA THR A 38 -0.07 5.42 -14.37
C THR A 38 1.10 6.39 -14.19
N PHE A 39 2.17 6.00 -13.48
CA PHE A 39 3.35 6.84 -13.29
C PHE A 39 4.20 7.01 -14.55
N ALA A 40 4.13 6.07 -15.48
CA ALA A 40 4.79 6.15 -16.79
C ALA A 40 4.10 7.13 -17.76
N LYS A 41 2.89 7.63 -17.44
CA LYS A 41 2.20 8.62 -18.28
C LYS A 41 2.99 9.95 -18.32
N PRO A 42 2.93 10.72 -19.43
CA PRO A 42 3.68 11.96 -19.59
C PRO A 42 3.45 12.98 -18.46
N HIS A 43 2.23 13.09 -17.95
CA HIS A 43 1.91 14.07 -16.91
C HIS A 43 2.61 13.77 -15.58
N PRO A 44 2.44 12.59 -14.93
CA PRO A 44 3.21 12.23 -13.74
C PRO A 44 4.72 12.32 -13.91
N THR A 45 5.28 11.83 -15.02
CA THR A 45 6.73 11.89 -15.25
C THR A 45 7.23 13.33 -15.33
N ARG A 46 6.52 14.22 -16.04
CA ARG A 46 6.94 15.62 -16.24
C ARG A 46 6.66 16.53 -15.03
N HIS A 47 5.55 16.30 -14.33
CA HIS A 47 5.09 17.22 -13.29
C HIS A 47 5.35 16.74 -11.87
N TRP A 48 5.40 15.42 -11.64
CA TRP A 48 5.67 14.86 -10.31
C TRP A 48 7.08 14.29 -10.18
N GLY A 49 7.78 14.05 -11.30
CA GLY A 49 9.13 13.50 -11.30
C GLY A 49 9.21 12.10 -10.72
N VAL A 50 8.14 11.32 -10.84
CA VAL A 50 8.01 10.00 -10.23
C VAL A 50 8.53 8.93 -11.17
N LYS A 51 9.33 8.01 -10.63
CA LYS A 51 9.72 6.76 -11.27
C LYS A 51 9.32 5.59 -10.38
N LEU A 52 8.65 4.60 -10.95
CA LEU A 52 8.28 3.37 -10.25
C LEU A 52 8.92 2.18 -10.97
N ASP A 53 9.70 1.40 -10.22
CA ASP A 53 10.33 0.17 -10.70
C ASP A 53 9.82 -1.02 -9.88
N ILE A 54 9.39 -2.09 -10.55
CA ILE A 54 9.00 -3.33 -9.87
C ILE A 54 10.29 -4.12 -9.61
N SER A 55 10.65 -4.28 -8.34
CA SER A 55 11.89 -4.95 -7.93
C SER A 55 11.70 -6.45 -7.75
N ASP A 56 10.52 -6.86 -7.29
CA ASP A 56 10.13 -8.25 -7.07
C ASP A 56 8.59 -8.33 -7.14
N ASN A 57 8.05 -9.55 -7.18
CA ASN A 57 6.64 -9.84 -7.33
C ASN A 57 5.73 -9.16 -6.28
N ASP A 58 6.26 -8.89 -5.08
CA ASP A 58 5.50 -8.33 -3.95
C ASP A 58 6.09 -6.96 -3.49
N VAL A 59 7.06 -6.42 -4.23
CA VAL A 59 7.79 -5.19 -3.87
C VAL A 59 8.00 -4.27 -5.08
N PHE A 60 7.68 -2.99 -4.93
CA PHE A 60 8.07 -1.94 -5.87
C PHE A 60 8.89 -0.85 -5.20
N LEU A 61 9.77 -0.22 -5.97
CA LEU A 61 10.57 0.93 -5.57
C LEU A 61 10.00 2.18 -6.22
N LEU A 62 10.02 3.29 -5.50
CA LEU A 62 9.51 4.57 -5.94
C LEU A 62 10.58 5.63 -5.73
N GLU A 63 10.93 6.36 -6.78
CA GLU A 63 11.78 7.54 -6.69
C GLU A 63 10.94 8.77 -7.00
N THR A 64 11.05 9.79 -6.15
CA THR A 64 10.35 11.07 -6.28
C THR A 64 11.29 12.22 -5.95
N PRO A 65 10.97 13.47 -6.31
CA PRO A 65 11.72 14.65 -5.87
C PRO A 65 11.75 14.82 -4.34
N PHE A 66 10.86 14.15 -3.61
CA PHE A 66 10.75 14.23 -2.15
C PHE A 66 11.46 13.07 -1.42
N GLY A 67 12.14 12.21 -2.16
CA GLY A 67 12.90 11.07 -1.63
C GLY A 67 12.51 9.73 -2.25
N LYS A 68 13.13 8.68 -1.73
CA LYS A 68 12.93 7.29 -2.16
C LYS A 68 11.91 6.60 -1.26
N GLY A 69 11.12 5.73 -1.86
CA GLY A 69 10.14 4.91 -1.18
C GLY A 69 10.12 3.48 -1.70
N LYS A 70 9.45 2.62 -0.95
CA LYS A 70 9.24 1.21 -1.25
C LYS A 70 7.82 0.82 -0.89
N GLY A 71 7.11 0.19 -1.82
CA GLY A 71 5.87 -0.52 -1.51
C GLY A 71 6.17 -1.99 -1.23
N ARG A 72 5.61 -2.54 -0.16
CA ARG A 72 5.70 -3.98 0.17
C ARG A 72 4.31 -4.53 0.44
N LEU A 73 3.99 -5.68 -0.17
CA LEU A 73 2.77 -6.41 0.15
C LEU A 73 2.97 -7.25 1.42
N ASP A 74 2.13 -7.01 2.41
CA ASP A 74 1.97 -7.86 3.58
C ASP A 74 0.60 -8.55 3.49
N LEU A 75 0.58 -9.88 3.67
CA LEU A 75 -0.65 -10.65 3.68
C LEU A 75 -1.18 -10.77 5.10
N HIS A 76 -2.47 -10.48 5.27
CA HIS A 76 -3.17 -10.55 6.55
C HIS A 76 -4.44 -11.38 6.41
N ILE A 77 -4.92 -11.91 7.53
CA ILE A 77 -6.27 -12.48 7.63
C ILE A 77 -7.04 -11.57 8.57
N ASP A 78 -8.14 -11.01 8.10
CA ASP A 78 -9.10 -10.25 8.92
C ASP A 78 -10.45 -10.98 9.00
N ALA A 79 -11.46 -10.33 9.58
CA ALA A 79 -12.79 -10.91 9.74
C ALA A 79 -13.48 -11.29 8.41
N THR A 80 -13.02 -10.74 7.28
CA THR A 80 -13.55 -10.98 5.93
C THR A 80 -12.75 -12.02 5.15
N GLY A 81 -11.56 -12.39 5.63
CA GLY A 81 -10.69 -13.39 5.02
C GLY A 81 -9.29 -12.86 4.74
N THR A 82 -8.61 -13.46 3.77
CA THR A 82 -7.26 -13.03 3.38
C THR A 82 -7.32 -11.69 2.63
N VAL A 83 -6.52 -10.73 3.08
CA VAL A 83 -6.38 -9.40 2.49
C VAL A 83 -4.91 -9.05 2.31
N GLY A 84 -4.61 -8.32 1.24
CA GLY A 84 -3.27 -7.79 0.97
C GLY A 84 -3.18 -6.36 1.45
N ARG A 85 -2.19 -6.03 2.29
CA ARG A 85 -1.89 -4.65 2.70
C ARG A 85 -0.60 -4.21 2.03
N TYR A 86 -0.69 -3.27 1.10
CA TYR A 86 0.51 -2.60 0.60
C TYR A 86 0.93 -1.52 1.58
N VAL A 87 2.11 -1.70 2.16
CA VAL A 87 2.74 -0.75 3.06
C VAL A 87 3.71 0.11 2.26
N ILE A 88 3.51 1.42 2.31
CA ILE A 88 4.38 2.40 1.69
C ILE A 88 5.40 2.85 2.73
N LEU A 89 6.66 2.54 2.45
CA LEU A 89 7.82 2.91 3.23
C LEU A 89 8.54 4.09 2.56
N LYS A 90 9.05 5.04 3.36
CA LYS A 90 9.95 6.09 2.90
C LYS A 90 11.32 5.92 3.53
N GLU A 91 12.36 6.14 2.72
CA GLU A 91 13.73 6.27 3.19
C GLU A 91 13.91 7.62 3.89
N LEU A 92 14.30 7.57 5.17
CA LEU A 92 14.56 8.74 6.00
C LEU A 92 15.96 8.63 6.59
N THR A 93 16.72 9.71 6.47
CA THR A 93 18.02 9.89 7.12
C THR A 93 17.80 10.72 8.39
N ASP A 94 18.31 10.25 9.51
CA ASP A 94 18.23 10.97 10.79
C ASP A 94 19.40 11.95 10.99
N SER A 95 19.45 12.62 12.14
CA SER A 95 20.50 13.60 12.47
C SER A 95 21.90 12.99 12.64
N LYS A 96 22.02 11.66 12.59
CA LYS A 96 23.27 10.90 12.71
C LYS A 96 23.70 10.30 11.37
N ASP A 97 23.07 10.71 10.27
CA ASP A 97 23.25 10.14 8.93
C ASP A 97 22.88 8.64 8.85
N GLU A 98 22.06 8.14 9.78
CA GLU A 98 21.56 6.77 9.71
C GLU A 98 20.27 6.72 8.86
N THR A 99 20.28 5.84 7.86
CA THR A 99 19.14 5.64 6.96
C THR A 99 18.22 4.54 7.48
N SER A 100 16.93 4.86 7.55
CA SER A 100 15.88 3.91 7.94
C SER A 100 14.68 3.99 7.00
N MET A 101 13.95 2.88 6.87
CA MET A 101 12.66 2.83 6.18
C MET A 101 11.54 2.98 7.21
N ARG A 102 10.66 3.97 7.02
CA ARG A 102 9.49 4.17 7.89
C ARG A 102 8.19 4.03 7.14
N GLU A 103 7.18 3.40 7.75
CA GLU A 103 5.83 3.37 7.21
C GLU A 103 5.26 4.79 7.16
N VAL A 104 4.81 5.21 5.98
CA VAL A 104 4.23 6.55 5.78
C VAL A 104 2.78 6.48 5.33
N TRP A 105 2.37 5.35 4.74
CA TRP A 105 0.99 5.10 4.33
C TRP A 105 0.76 3.63 4.00
N ALA A 106 -0.51 3.25 3.81
CA ALA A 106 -0.88 1.92 3.35
C ALA A 106 -2.21 1.94 2.58
N PHE A 107 -2.45 0.89 1.80
CA PHE A 107 -3.75 0.59 1.22
C PHE A 107 -3.98 -0.92 1.21
N LYS A 108 -5.24 -1.35 1.18
CA LYS A 108 -5.62 -2.76 1.17
C LYS A 108 -6.13 -3.18 -0.20
N VAL A 109 -5.95 -4.45 -0.52
CA VAL A 109 -6.46 -5.12 -1.72
C VAL A 109 -7.13 -6.41 -1.29
N SER A 110 -8.42 -6.54 -1.56
CA SER A 110 -9.17 -7.77 -1.31
C SER A 110 -8.96 -8.79 -2.43
N ARG A 111 -9.37 -10.03 -2.16
CA ARG A 111 -9.41 -11.11 -3.16
C ARG A 111 -10.23 -10.73 -4.40
N ASP A 112 -11.30 -9.98 -4.20
CA ASP A 112 -12.24 -9.61 -5.28
C ASP A 112 -11.78 -8.36 -6.05
N GLY A 113 -10.58 -7.87 -5.76
CA GLY A 113 -10.02 -6.71 -6.44
C GLY A 113 -10.52 -5.36 -5.90
N VAL A 114 -11.09 -5.34 -4.70
CA VAL A 114 -11.45 -4.08 -4.04
C VAL A 114 -10.20 -3.47 -3.40
N ILE A 115 -9.90 -2.23 -3.78
CA ILE A 115 -8.80 -1.43 -3.23
C ILE A 115 -9.36 -0.46 -2.20
N SER A 116 -8.85 -0.51 -0.98
CA SER A 116 -9.26 0.40 0.09
C SER A 116 -8.12 1.34 0.45
N HIS A 117 -8.36 2.65 0.39
CA HIS A 117 -7.39 3.68 0.76
C HIS A 117 -7.21 3.74 2.28
N GLY A 118 -5.96 3.66 2.74
CA GLY A 118 -5.66 3.60 4.17
C GLY A 118 -6.09 2.28 4.80
N ASP A 119 -5.80 2.12 6.09
CA ASP A 119 -6.18 0.93 6.85
C ASP A 119 -7.68 0.91 7.21
N ASN A 120 -8.30 2.09 7.29
CA ASN A 120 -9.70 2.26 7.68
C ASN A 120 -10.69 2.10 6.51
N GLY A 121 -10.19 2.10 5.27
CA GLY A 121 -11.01 1.92 4.07
C GLY A 121 -12.06 2.99 3.81
N GLU A 122 -11.76 4.25 4.16
CA GLU A 122 -12.67 5.39 3.97
C GLU A 122 -13.11 5.59 2.51
N HIS A 123 -12.26 5.16 1.57
CA HIS A 123 -12.59 5.10 0.15
C HIS A 123 -12.20 3.73 -0.40
N SER A 124 -13.13 3.07 -1.09
CA SER A 124 -12.91 1.78 -1.75
C SER A 124 -13.27 1.83 -3.23
N PHE A 125 -12.48 1.18 -4.06
CA PHE A 125 -12.66 1.12 -5.51
C PHE A 125 -12.57 -0.31 -6.01
N ASP A 126 -13.34 -0.65 -7.04
CA ASP A 126 -13.26 -1.96 -7.70
C ASP A 126 -12.26 -1.90 -8.86
N LEU A 127 -11.28 -2.81 -8.87
CA LEU A 127 -10.30 -2.98 -9.95
C LEU A 127 -10.96 -3.20 -11.32
N HIS A 128 -12.14 -3.81 -11.35
CA HIS A 128 -12.87 -4.22 -12.56
C HIS A 128 -14.07 -3.32 -12.88
N GLY A 129 -14.31 -2.27 -12.08
CA GLY A 129 -15.43 -1.36 -12.26
C GLY A 129 -15.24 -0.39 -13.44
N PHE A 130 -16.36 0.01 -14.07
CA PHE A 130 -16.40 0.92 -15.22
C PHE A 130 -15.98 2.38 -14.92
N ASP A 131 -15.79 2.76 -13.65
CA ASP A 131 -15.24 4.05 -13.21
C ASP A 131 -13.69 4.04 -13.23
N GLU A 132 -13.15 3.55 -14.34
CA GLU A 132 -11.76 3.11 -14.47
C GLU A 132 -10.69 4.20 -14.31
N GLU A 133 -11.01 5.48 -14.45
CA GLU A 133 -9.99 6.55 -14.43
C GLU A 133 -9.77 7.21 -13.07
N ASP A 134 -10.79 7.23 -12.19
CA ASP A 134 -10.71 8.07 -10.98
C ASP A 134 -9.82 7.42 -9.90
N TRP A 135 -9.92 6.11 -9.71
CA TRP A 135 -9.17 5.44 -8.63
C TRP A 135 -7.68 5.33 -8.92
N LYS A 136 -7.28 5.09 -10.18
CA LYS A 136 -5.88 4.89 -10.59
C LYS A 136 -5.05 6.15 -10.28
N GLY A 137 -5.59 7.30 -10.68
CA GLY A 137 -4.99 8.61 -10.42
C GLY A 137 -4.97 8.95 -8.93
N ARG A 138 -6.10 8.74 -8.22
CA ARG A 138 -6.19 9.01 -6.78
C ARG A 138 -5.23 8.17 -5.96
N LEU A 139 -5.10 6.87 -6.26
CA LEU A 139 -4.17 5.99 -5.57
C LEU A 139 -2.73 6.44 -5.80
N ALA A 140 -2.35 6.69 -7.06
CA ALA A 140 -1.02 7.21 -7.39
C ALA A 140 -0.70 8.53 -6.68
N GLN A 141 -1.65 9.48 -6.67
CA GLN A 141 -1.51 10.75 -5.96
C GLN A 141 -1.38 10.56 -4.45
N SER A 142 -2.13 9.62 -3.87
CA SER A 142 -2.08 9.34 -2.43
C SER A 142 -0.73 8.78 -2.02
N ILE A 143 -0.15 7.85 -2.80
CA ILE A 143 1.22 7.34 -2.60
C ILE A 143 2.23 8.47 -2.70
N PHE A 144 2.15 9.29 -3.76
CA PHE A 144 3.06 10.42 -3.95
C PHE A 144 2.98 11.41 -2.80
N TYR A 145 1.76 11.77 -2.38
CA TYR A 145 1.53 12.68 -1.27
C TYR A 145 2.04 12.12 0.07
N ALA A 146 1.88 10.82 0.32
CA ALA A 146 2.42 10.17 1.51
C ALA A 146 3.96 10.27 1.59
N ILE A 147 4.65 10.05 0.46
CA ILE A 147 6.10 10.23 0.38
C ILE A 147 6.50 11.70 0.52
N ALA A 148 5.72 12.63 -0.05
CA ALA A 148 6.00 14.07 0.05
C ALA A 148 5.83 14.61 1.48
N ARG A 149 4.73 14.23 2.16
CA ARG A 149 4.36 14.74 3.50
C ARG A 149 5.28 14.21 4.61
N SER A 150 5.85 13.02 4.45
CA SER A 150 6.74 12.40 5.43
C SER A 150 8.11 13.10 5.44
N VAL A 151 8.13 14.33 5.93
CA VAL A 151 9.34 15.12 6.12
C VAL A 151 10.02 14.67 7.42
N PRO A 152 11.35 14.47 7.43
CA PRO A 152 12.10 14.20 8.66
C PRO A 152 11.85 15.34 9.68
N GLY A 153 11.43 14.99 10.89
CA GLY A 153 11.32 15.95 12.00
C GLY A 153 9.92 16.41 12.41
N THR A 154 8.84 15.93 11.77
CA THR A 154 7.46 16.19 12.23
C THR A 154 6.78 14.91 12.67
N ASP A 155 7.18 14.40 13.84
CA ASP A 155 6.38 13.42 14.56
C ASP A 155 5.16 14.15 15.14
N HIS A 156 4.04 14.17 14.42
CA HIS A 156 2.75 14.59 14.97
C HIS A 156 2.12 13.44 15.77
N ARG A 157 2.82 13.04 16.84
CA ARG A 157 2.20 12.48 18.03
C ARG A 157 2.36 13.49 19.17
N SER A 158 1.42 14.43 19.25
CA SER A 158 0.90 15.03 20.49
C SER A 158 0.05 16.24 20.16
N ARG A 159 -1.28 16.04 20.13
CA ARG A 159 -2.30 16.93 20.70
C ARG A 159 -3.68 16.42 20.26
N MET A 160 -4.20 15.47 21.03
CA MET A 160 -5.59 15.55 21.44
C MET A 160 -5.54 15.62 22.96
N GLU A 161 -5.87 16.82 23.43
CA GLU A 161 -6.34 17.13 24.78
C GLU A 161 -7.61 16.34 25.11
#